data_AF-A0A1G0A1G5-F1
#
_entry.id   AF-A0A1G0A1G5-F1
#
_cell.length_a   1.000
_cell.length_b   1.000
_cell.length_c   1.000
_cell.angle_alpha   90.00
_cell.angle_beta   90.00
_cell.angle_gamma   90.00
#
_symmetry.space_group_name_H-M   'P 1'
#
loop_
_entity.id
_entity.type
_entity.pdbx_description
1 polymer ?
#
loop_
_entity_poly.entity_id
_entity_poly.type
_entity_poly.pdbx_seq_one_letter_code
_entity_poly.pdbx_strand_id
1 'polypeptide(L)'
;MAGVVRTANESLAAKDDLMLLSYLRFQMKEYPELELCLVTSDGHTAILGEVRTELLYRTAAVYPAEPPADGEQERPPLTVQLGFSKTAVERQLSEAYASLVALVSGAAGLGILLGLLGSWWVSRRLARPVTDLSAAVQKFGAGDLETSVAVSGRDEIAVLGSAFNRMASNIRGSVRLKEDLMSTLTHELNNPLAGLKSYLALLRTPGKVSTRQAVEQAYDSMAEAFDEMELTLSNALELFRTSAQPVLEPEKLDIGALVSVLMALHNTIAAQPTILAGVLGAIGSDPSDNRSPLEAVRRLNSST
;
A
#
# COMPACT_ATOMS: atom_id res chain seq x y z
N MET A 1 -9.36 -68.43 1.82
CA MET A 1 -9.59 -69.36 0.68
C MET A 1 -8.60 -70.51 0.60
N ALA A 2 -7.29 -70.30 0.61
CA ALA A 2 -6.32 -71.41 0.51
C ALA A 2 -6.52 -72.50 1.60
N GLY A 3 -6.79 -72.10 2.85
CA GLY A 3 -7.11 -73.03 3.93
C GLY A 3 -8.42 -73.81 3.71
N VAL A 4 -9.47 -73.16 3.19
CA VAL A 4 -10.77 -73.80 2.89
C VAL A 4 -10.63 -74.84 1.77
N VAL A 5 -9.89 -74.52 0.72
CA VAL A 5 -9.62 -75.45 -0.39
C VAL A 5 -8.79 -76.65 0.08
N ARG A 6 -7.82 -76.43 0.97
CA ARG A 6 -7.02 -77.50 1.56
C ARG A 6 -7.89 -78.45 2.40
N THR A 7 -8.68 -77.91 3.34
CA THR A 7 -9.58 -78.71 4.17
C THR A 7 -10.64 -79.44 3.34
N ALA A 8 -11.12 -78.83 2.25
CA ALA A 8 -12.05 -79.46 1.32
C ALA A 8 -11.40 -80.65 0.57
N ASN A 9 -10.13 -80.54 0.16
CA ASN A 9 -9.37 -81.68 -0.41
C ASN A 9 -9.17 -82.79 0.63
N GLU A 10 -8.81 -82.44 1.87
CA GLU A 10 -8.61 -83.41 2.96
C GLU A 10 -9.92 -84.13 3.33
N SER A 11 -11.03 -83.39 3.39
CA SER A 11 -12.38 -83.93 3.63
C SER A 11 -12.84 -84.88 2.52
N LEU A 12 -12.59 -84.52 1.25
CA LEU A 12 -12.92 -85.36 0.09
C LEU A 12 -12.11 -86.66 0.08
N ALA A 13 -10.81 -86.59 0.43
CA ALA A 13 -9.93 -87.76 0.54
C ALA A 13 -10.31 -88.66 1.73
N ALA A 14 -10.69 -88.08 2.86
CA ALA A 14 -11.12 -88.81 4.06
C ALA A 14 -12.57 -89.32 4.00
N LYS A 15 -13.36 -88.88 3.01
CA LYS A 15 -14.82 -89.11 2.91
C LYS A 15 -15.57 -88.67 4.17
N ASP A 16 -15.13 -87.58 4.79
CA ASP A 16 -15.71 -87.02 6.01
C ASP A 16 -16.14 -85.57 5.78
N ASP A 17 -17.40 -85.39 5.40
CA ASP A 17 -17.99 -84.07 5.15
C ASP A 17 -18.11 -83.25 6.46
N LEU A 18 -18.19 -83.90 7.63
CA LEU A 18 -18.31 -83.21 8.92
C LEU A 18 -17.03 -82.44 9.26
N MET A 19 -15.87 -82.90 8.78
CA MET A 19 -14.59 -82.20 8.93
C MET A 19 -14.64 -80.81 8.27
N LEU A 20 -15.15 -80.74 7.03
CA LEU A 20 -15.28 -79.47 6.32
C LEU A 20 -16.35 -78.56 6.95
N LEU A 21 -17.50 -79.13 7.32
CA LEU A 21 -18.59 -78.38 7.93
C LEU A 21 -18.21 -77.80 9.31
N SER A 22 -17.48 -78.56 10.13
CA SER A 22 -17.00 -78.10 11.44
C SER A 22 -15.95 -77.00 11.31
N TYR A 23 -15.03 -77.12 10.34
CA TYR A 23 -14.05 -76.08 10.03
C TYR A 23 -14.72 -74.79 9.55
N LEU A 24 -15.67 -74.87 8.62
CA LEU A 24 -16.41 -73.70 8.14
C LEU A 24 -17.23 -73.04 9.26
N ARG A 25 -17.85 -73.84 10.13
CA ARG A 25 -18.57 -73.32 11.29
C ARG A 25 -17.65 -72.58 12.28
N PHE A 26 -16.42 -73.05 12.46
CA PHE A 26 -15.40 -72.36 13.26
C PHE A 26 -14.98 -71.04 12.60
N GLN A 27 -14.71 -71.06 11.30
CA GLN A 27 -14.34 -69.87 10.52
C GLN A 27 -15.43 -68.79 10.57
N MET A 28 -16.70 -69.15 10.47
CA MET A 28 -17.82 -68.21 10.61
C MET A 28 -17.91 -67.56 12.01
N LYS A 29 -17.37 -68.20 13.05
CA LYS A 29 -17.30 -67.62 14.40
C LYS A 29 -16.11 -66.68 14.55
N GLU A 30 -15.00 -66.97 13.88
CA GLU A 30 -13.76 -66.20 13.92
C GLU A 30 -13.81 -64.96 13.02
N TYR A 31 -14.50 -65.06 11.88
CA TYR A 31 -14.62 -63.99 10.89
C TYR A 31 -16.08 -63.54 10.76
N PRO A 32 -16.51 -62.49 11.48
CA PRO A 32 -17.90 -62.00 11.47
C PRO A 32 -18.37 -61.46 10.11
N GLU A 33 -17.44 -61.16 9.19
CA GLU A 33 -17.73 -60.82 7.81
C GLU A 33 -18.20 -62.02 6.97
N LEU A 34 -17.99 -63.27 7.41
CA LEU A 34 -18.42 -64.49 6.71
C LEU A 34 -19.82 -64.91 7.20
N GLU A 35 -20.86 -64.48 6.50
CA GLU A 35 -22.27 -64.66 6.91
C GLU A 35 -22.91 -65.94 6.36
N LEU A 36 -22.42 -66.44 5.22
CA LEU A 36 -22.98 -67.62 4.55
C LEU A 36 -21.88 -68.54 4.02
N CYS A 37 -22.02 -69.84 4.24
CA CYS A 37 -21.23 -70.87 3.58
C CYS A 37 -22.18 -71.89 2.94
N LEU A 38 -22.00 -72.15 1.64
CA LEU A 38 -22.70 -73.20 0.91
C LEU A 38 -21.68 -74.27 0.54
N VAL A 39 -21.96 -75.52 0.91
CA VAL A 39 -21.13 -76.68 0.54
C VAL A 39 -22.00 -77.65 -0.22
N THR A 40 -21.69 -77.86 -1.50
CA THR A 40 -22.39 -78.82 -2.36
C THR A 40 -21.50 -80.02 -2.61
N SER A 41 -21.93 -81.19 -2.12
CA SER A 41 -21.26 -82.49 -2.27
C SER A 41 -22.29 -83.52 -2.73
N ASP A 42 -21.96 -84.35 -3.72
CA ASP A 42 -22.83 -85.45 -4.21
C ASP A 42 -24.31 -85.04 -4.47
N GLY A 43 -24.52 -83.83 -4.99
CA GLY A 43 -25.85 -83.28 -5.30
C GLY A 43 -26.62 -82.73 -4.10
N HIS A 44 -26.08 -82.83 -2.88
CA HIS A 44 -26.64 -82.25 -1.67
C HIS A 44 -25.91 -80.96 -1.28
N THR A 45 -26.66 -79.90 -0.98
CA THR A 45 -26.11 -78.62 -0.53
C THR A 45 -26.38 -78.41 0.95
N ALA A 46 -25.32 -78.38 1.75
CA ALA A 46 -25.36 -77.92 3.13
C ALA A 46 -25.23 -76.39 3.19
N ILE A 47 -26.16 -75.76 3.91
CA ILE A 47 -26.21 -74.31 4.11
C ILE A 47 -25.80 -74.02 5.55
N LEU A 48 -24.75 -73.24 5.75
CA LEU A 48 -24.30 -72.78 7.06
C LEU A 48 -24.38 -71.26 7.10
N GLY A 49 -25.13 -70.74 8.07
CA GLY A 49 -25.37 -69.30 8.23
C GLY A 49 -26.73 -68.84 7.72
N GLU A 50 -26.91 -67.52 7.69
CA GLU A 50 -28.16 -66.88 7.29
C GLU A 50 -27.84 -65.70 6.38
N VAL A 51 -28.59 -65.57 5.28
CA VAL A 51 -28.48 -64.40 4.38
C VAL A 51 -29.19 -63.22 5.03
N ARG A 52 -28.44 -62.33 5.67
CA ARG A 52 -28.98 -61.13 6.33
C ARG A 52 -28.69 -59.84 5.57
N THR A 53 -27.68 -59.84 4.69
CA THR A 53 -27.20 -58.65 3.99
C THR A 53 -26.93 -58.91 2.50
N GLU A 54 -26.55 -57.88 1.74
CA GLU A 54 -25.95 -58.09 0.43
C GLU A 54 -24.60 -58.79 0.59
N LEU A 55 -24.47 -59.98 -0.01
CA LEU A 55 -23.28 -60.81 0.10
C LEU A 55 -22.42 -60.72 -1.16
N LEU A 56 -21.11 -60.66 -0.96
CA LEU A 56 -20.10 -60.91 -1.98
C LEU A 56 -19.69 -62.37 -1.92
N TYR A 57 -19.89 -63.10 -3.02
CA TYR A 57 -19.60 -64.52 -3.06
C TYR A 57 -18.22 -64.80 -3.63
N ARG A 58 -17.55 -65.78 -3.04
CA ARG A 58 -16.35 -66.39 -3.60
C ARG A 58 -16.51 -67.90 -3.59
N THR A 59 -16.45 -68.52 -4.76
CA THR A 59 -16.61 -69.96 -4.95
C THR A 59 -15.25 -70.64 -5.16
N ALA A 60 -15.09 -71.84 -4.63
CA ALA A 60 -14.03 -72.77 -4.97
C ALA A 60 -14.64 -74.14 -5.26
N ALA A 61 -14.16 -74.78 -6.33
CA ALA A 61 -14.53 -76.16 -6.67
C ALA A 61 -13.32 -77.07 -6.50
N VAL A 62 -13.52 -78.20 -5.84
CA VAL A 62 -12.50 -79.22 -5.57
C VAL A 62 -12.91 -80.51 -6.26
N TYR A 63 -12.02 -81.03 -7.10
CA TYR A 63 -12.25 -82.25 -7.87
C TYR A 63 -11.63 -83.45 -7.17
N PRO A 64 -12.26 -84.64 -7.25
CA PRO A 64 -11.66 -85.86 -6.75
C PRO A 64 -10.31 -86.12 -7.46
N ALA A 65 -9.29 -86.49 -6.68
CA ALA A 65 -7.94 -86.71 -7.20
C ALA A 65 -7.79 -88.05 -7.94
N GLU A 66 -8.67 -89.02 -7.68
CA GLU A 66 -8.66 -90.34 -8.29
C GLU A 66 -9.72 -90.42 -9.40
N PRO A 67 -9.38 -90.92 -10.61
CA PRO A 67 -10.36 -91.17 -11.65
C PRO A 67 -11.34 -92.27 -11.20
N PRO A 68 -12.61 -92.23 -11.64
CA PRO A 68 -13.59 -93.24 -11.28
C PRO A 68 -13.09 -94.63 -11.71
N ALA A 69 -13.25 -95.63 -10.84
CA ALA A 69 -12.96 -97.01 -11.20
C ALA A 69 -13.89 -97.47 -12.34
N ASP A 70 -13.45 -98.42 -13.17
CA ASP A 70 -14.23 -98.92 -14.32
C ASP A 70 -15.64 -99.34 -13.88
N GLY A 71 -16.67 -98.61 -14.33
CA GLY A 71 -18.07 -98.83 -13.99
C GLY A 71 -18.64 -97.96 -12.86
N GLU A 72 -17.83 -97.10 -12.22
CA GLU A 72 -18.28 -96.15 -11.20
C GLU A 72 -18.68 -94.80 -11.85
N GLN A 73 -19.79 -94.21 -11.37
CA GLN A 73 -20.28 -92.92 -11.88
C GLN A 73 -19.28 -91.80 -11.53
N GLU A 74 -19.01 -90.90 -12.48
CA GLU A 74 -18.15 -89.73 -12.26
C GLU A 74 -18.70 -88.86 -11.12
N ARG A 75 -17.91 -88.66 -10.06
CA ARG A 75 -18.35 -87.91 -8.87
C ARG A 75 -18.35 -86.40 -9.16
N PRO A 76 -19.42 -85.67 -8.83
CA PRO A 76 -19.46 -84.23 -9.02
C PRO A 76 -18.43 -83.53 -8.12
N PRO A 77 -17.89 -82.37 -8.53
CA PRO A 77 -16.93 -81.63 -7.71
C PRO A 77 -17.56 -81.08 -6.44
N LEU A 78 -16.82 -81.18 -5.34
CA LEU A 78 -17.17 -80.55 -4.08
C LEU A 78 -17.06 -79.03 -4.25
N THR A 79 -18.17 -78.32 -4.19
CA THR A 79 -18.22 -76.87 -4.38
C THR A 79 -18.43 -76.17 -3.05
N VAL A 80 -17.51 -75.30 -2.66
CA VAL A 80 -17.60 -74.46 -1.47
C VAL A 80 -17.75 -73.00 -1.88
N GLN A 81 -18.86 -72.37 -1.51
CA GLN A 81 -19.11 -70.96 -1.75
C GLN A 81 -19.18 -70.21 -0.41
N LEU A 82 -18.36 -69.18 -0.27
CA LEU A 82 -18.32 -68.30 0.90
C LEU A 82 -18.98 -66.95 0.54
N GLY A 83 -19.97 -66.54 1.32
CA GLY A 83 -20.66 -65.25 1.21
C GLY A 83 -20.20 -64.30 2.30
N PHE A 84 -19.60 -63.18 1.88
CA PHE A 84 -19.09 -62.14 2.77
C PHE A 84 -20.02 -60.93 2.82
N SER A 85 -20.27 -60.39 4.01
CA SER A 85 -21.10 -59.20 4.22
C SER A 85 -20.51 -57.97 3.56
N LYS A 86 -21.17 -57.43 2.54
CA LYS A 86 -20.77 -56.16 1.91
C LYS A 86 -20.85 -55.00 2.89
N THR A 87 -21.88 -55.01 3.76
CA THR A 87 -22.10 -53.95 4.75
C THR A 87 -21.03 -53.92 5.85
N ALA A 88 -20.50 -55.08 6.25
CA ALA A 88 -19.39 -55.15 7.22
C ALA A 88 -18.10 -54.56 6.64
N VAL A 89 -17.82 -54.85 5.37
CA VAL A 89 -16.67 -54.29 4.64
C VAL A 89 -16.83 -52.78 4.44
N GLU A 90 -18.01 -52.31 4.03
CA GLU A 90 -18.30 -50.89 3.82
C GLU A 90 -18.26 -50.06 5.10
N ARG A 91 -18.67 -50.62 6.25
CA ARG A 91 -18.57 -49.94 7.56
C ARG A 91 -17.13 -49.67 7.98
N GLN A 92 -16.22 -50.62 7.76
CA GLN A 92 -14.80 -50.41 8.05
C GLN A 92 -14.18 -49.32 7.17
N LEU A 93 -14.62 -49.25 5.91
CA LEU A 93 -14.19 -48.21 4.99
C LEU A 93 -14.76 -46.83 5.39
N SER A 94 -16.05 -46.74 5.70
CA SER A 94 -16.73 -45.46 5.93
C SER A 94 -16.20 -44.69 7.14
N GLU A 95 -15.83 -45.37 8.23
CA GLU A 95 -15.22 -44.73 9.40
C GLU A 95 -13.84 -44.13 9.08
N ALA A 96 -13.02 -44.86 8.31
CA ALA A 96 -11.73 -44.37 7.84
C ALA A 96 -11.89 -43.17 6.88
N TYR A 97 -12.85 -43.24 5.93
CA TYR A 97 -13.12 -42.13 5.01
C TYR A 97 -13.68 -40.89 5.72
N ALA A 98 -14.52 -41.03 6.74
CA ALA A 98 -15.13 -39.90 7.45
C ALA A 98 -14.08 -39.03 8.15
N SER A 99 -13.11 -39.65 8.83
CA SER A 99 -12.02 -38.92 9.48
C SER A 99 -11.13 -38.17 8.48
N LEU A 100 -10.84 -38.79 7.34
CA LEU A 100 -10.06 -38.17 6.27
C LEU A 100 -10.81 -36.97 5.66
N VAL A 101 -12.09 -37.13 5.34
CA VAL A 101 -12.94 -36.04 4.79
C VAL A 101 -13.06 -34.89 5.80
N ALA A 102 -13.20 -35.16 7.10
CA ALA A 102 -13.25 -34.13 8.13
C ALA A 102 -11.92 -33.35 8.21
N LEU A 103 -10.78 -34.04 8.14
CA LEU A 103 -9.47 -33.40 8.18
C LEU A 103 -9.21 -32.55 6.92
N VAL A 104 -9.53 -33.07 5.73
CA VAL A 104 -9.37 -32.35 4.46
C VAL A 104 -10.30 -31.15 4.39
N SER A 105 -11.57 -31.29 4.81
CA SER A 105 -12.52 -30.17 4.82
C SER A 105 -12.13 -29.11 5.86
N GLY A 106 -11.63 -29.52 7.03
CA GLY A 106 -11.08 -28.60 8.04
C GLY A 106 -9.86 -27.83 7.52
N ALA A 107 -8.92 -28.52 6.87
CA ALA A 107 -7.75 -27.88 6.26
C ALA A 107 -8.14 -26.91 5.13
N ALA A 108 -9.08 -27.29 4.27
CA ALA A 108 -9.61 -26.43 3.22
C ALA A 108 -10.31 -25.19 3.81
N GLY A 109 -11.15 -25.37 4.82
CA GLY A 109 -11.83 -24.28 5.52
C GLY A 109 -10.86 -23.29 6.18
N LEU A 110 -9.82 -23.81 6.84
CA LEU A 110 -8.76 -22.98 7.42
C LEU A 110 -7.98 -22.22 6.35
N GLY A 111 -7.67 -22.87 5.22
CA GLY A 111 -7.01 -22.24 4.08
C GLY A 111 -7.82 -21.08 3.51
N ILE A 112 -9.14 -21.25 3.34
CA ILE A 112 -10.05 -20.19 2.90
C ILE A 112 -10.08 -19.04 3.91
N LEU A 113 -10.21 -19.36 5.21
CA LEU A 113 -10.25 -18.35 6.27
C LEU A 113 -8.96 -17.52 6.29
N LEU A 114 -7.79 -18.16 6.23
CA LEU A 114 -6.51 -17.48 6.19
C LEU A 114 -6.34 -16.65 4.91
N GLY A 115 -6.81 -17.14 3.77
CA GLY A 115 -6.82 -16.40 2.52
C GLY A 115 -7.67 -15.12 2.60
N LEU A 116 -8.86 -15.21 3.19
CA LEU A 116 -9.74 -14.05 3.40
C LEU A 116 -9.13 -13.04 4.38
N LEU A 117 -8.58 -13.51 5.50
CA LEU A 117 -7.91 -12.66 6.48
C LEU A 117 -6.67 -11.97 5.89
N GLY A 118 -5.85 -12.71 5.13
CA GLY A 118 -4.68 -12.17 4.43
C GLY A 118 -5.07 -11.12 3.40
N SER A 119 -6.08 -11.40 2.57
CA SER A 119 -6.61 -10.45 1.58
C SER A 119 -7.12 -9.17 2.25
N TRP A 120 -7.90 -9.30 3.33
CA TRP A 120 -8.39 -8.16 4.10
C TRP A 120 -7.25 -7.33 4.72
N TRP A 121 -6.22 -7.99 5.24
CA TRP A 121 -5.05 -7.34 5.81
C TRP A 121 -4.25 -6.57 4.75
N VAL A 122 -3.93 -7.19 3.61
CA VAL A 122 -3.24 -6.55 2.48
C VAL A 122 -4.06 -5.38 1.92
N SER A 123 -5.36 -5.57 1.75
CA SER A 123 -6.26 -4.51 1.27
C SER A 123 -6.22 -3.28 2.19
N ARG A 124 -6.27 -3.49 3.52
CA ARG A 124 -6.26 -2.37 4.48
C ARG A 124 -4.89 -1.74 4.70
N ARG A 125 -3.81 -2.51 4.65
CA ARG A 125 -2.46 -2.02 4.96
C ARG A 125 -1.70 -1.51 3.76
N LEU A 126 -1.96 -2.04 2.56
CA LEU A 126 -1.24 -1.67 1.34
C LEU A 126 -2.17 -1.02 0.31
N ALA A 127 -3.23 -1.72 -0.11
CA ALA A 127 -4.02 -1.28 -1.26
C ALA A 127 -4.75 0.05 -1.00
N ARG A 128 -5.42 0.18 0.16
CA ARG A 128 -6.17 1.40 0.53
C ARG A 128 -5.29 2.65 0.64
N PRO A 129 -4.19 2.66 1.43
CA PRO A 129 -3.31 3.82 1.50
C PRO A 129 -2.74 4.24 0.14
N VAL A 130 -2.41 3.28 -0.72
CA VAL A 130 -1.91 3.56 -2.08
C VAL A 130 -3.00 4.18 -2.95
N THR A 131 -4.23 3.66 -2.90
CA THR A 131 -5.35 4.25 -3.66
C THR A 131 -5.70 5.64 -3.15
N ASP A 132 -5.65 5.86 -1.84
CA ASP A 132 -5.93 7.16 -1.22
C ASP A 132 -4.87 8.20 -1.62
N LEU A 133 -3.58 7.81 -1.57
CA LEU A 133 -2.48 8.65 -2.05
C LEU A 133 -2.62 8.95 -3.55
N SER A 134 -2.93 7.96 -4.38
CA SER A 134 -3.13 8.16 -5.82
C SER A 134 -4.28 9.13 -6.10
N ALA A 135 -5.39 9.01 -5.38
CA ALA A 135 -6.52 9.93 -5.51
C ALA A 135 -6.15 11.34 -5.07
N ALA A 136 -5.38 11.47 -3.99
CA ALA A 136 -4.90 12.76 -3.51
C ALA A 136 -3.96 13.44 -4.52
N VAL A 137 -3.03 12.68 -5.11
CA VAL A 137 -2.13 13.18 -6.16
C VAL A 137 -2.92 13.64 -7.39
N GLN A 138 -3.93 12.89 -7.82
CA GLN A 138 -4.77 13.28 -8.96
C GLN A 138 -5.56 14.57 -8.67
N LYS A 139 -6.17 14.69 -7.49
CA LYS A 139 -6.88 15.91 -7.08
C LYS A 139 -5.95 17.13 -7.02
N PHE A 140 -4.78 16.94 -6.43
CA PHE A 140 -3.74 17.98 -6.37
C PHE A 140 -3.31 18.41 -7.78
N GLY A 141 -3.05 17.45 -8.67
CA GLY A 141 -2.72 17.72 -10.07
C GLY A 141 -3.85 18.38 -10.88
N ALA A 142 -5.10 18.21 -10.46
CA ALA A 142 -6.26 18.88 -11.04
C ALA A 142 -6.50 20.31 -10.51
N GLY A 143 -5.66 20.79 -9.59
CA GLY A 143 -5.69 22.16 -9.06
C GLY A 143 -6.22 22.29 -7.62
N ASP A 144 -6.62 21.19 -6.97
CA ASP A 144 -6.99 21.21 -5.55
C ASP A 144 -5.75 21.15 -4.66
N LEU A 145 -5.10 22.31 -4.49
CA LEU A 145 -3.83 22.44 -3.77
C LEU A 145 -3.96 22.24 -2.25
N GLU A 146 -5.17 22.25 -1.70
CA GLU A 146 -5.43 22.00 -0.26
C GLU A 146 -5.48 20.51 0.08
N THR A 147 -5.41 19.65 -0.93
CA THR A 147 -5.35 18.20 -0.75
C THR A 147 -4.12 17.79 0.07
N SER A 148 -4.33 16.95 1.08
CA SER A 148 -3.27 16.32 1.87
C SER A 148 -3.60 14.86 2.18
N VAL A 149 -2.58 14.07 2.49
CA VAL A 149 -2.74 12.66 2.84
C VAL A 149 -2.41 12.46 4.31
N ALA A 150 -3.29 11.76 5.04
CA ALA A 150 -3.02 11.36 6.40
C ALA A 150 -1.90 10.30 6.41
N VAL A 151 -0.76 10.65 7.01
CA VAL A 151 0.38 9.75 7.13
C VAL A 151 0.27 9.00 8.45
N SER A 152 0.33 7.68 8.40
CA SER A 152 0.34 6.81 9.57
C SER A 152 1.31 5.66 9.35
N GLY A 153 2.04 5.27 10.39
CA GLY A 153 3.03 4.18 10.31
C GLY A 153 4.45 4.68 10.07
N ARG A 154 5.35 3.73 9.76
CA ARG A 154 6.79 3.94 9.55
C ARG A 154 7.32 3.13 8.36
N ASP A 155 6.41 2.68 7.50
CA ASP A 155 6.73 1.92 6.28
C ASP A 155 6.99 2.86 5.09
N GLU A 156 7.31 2.28 3.95
CA GLU A 156 7.59 2.98 2.70
C GLU A 156 6.40 3.82 2.22
N ILE A 157 5.18 3.40 2.54
CA ILE A 157 3.97 4.14 2.20
C ILE A 157 3.86 5.42 3.03
N ALA A 158 4.17 5.36 4.33
CA ALA A 158 4.23 6.54 5.19
C ALA A 158 5.30 7.54 4.73
N VAL A 159 6.46 7.04 4.28
CA VAL A 159 7.53 7.86 3.70
C VAL A 159 7.03 8.56 2.43
N LEU A 160 6.35 7.83 1.54
CA LEU A 160 5.82 8.38 0.29
C LEU A 160 4.73 9.43 0.54
N GLY A 161 3.78 9.17 1.45
CA GLY A 161 2.76 10.14 1.85
C GLY A 161 3.37 11.41 2.45
N SER A 162 4.42 11.27 3.27
CA SER A 162 5.15 12.43 3.82
C SER A 162 5.87 13.23 2.74
N ALA A 163 6.48 12.54 1.76
CA ALA A 163 7.14 13.18 0.64
C ALA A 163 6.14 13.96 -0.24
N PHE A 164 4.97 13.37 -0.50
CA PHE A 164 3.87 14.06 -1.21
C PHE A 164 3.43 15.32 -0.46
N ASN A 165 3.15 15.23 0.85
CA ASN A 165 2.73 16.39 1.63
C ASN A 165 3.78 17.52 1.64
N ARG A 166 5.08 17.18 1.71
CA ARG A 166 6.16 18.17 1.58
C ARG A 166 6.16 18.84 0.21
N MET A 167 6.07 18.05 -0.87
CA MET A 167 5.96 18.58 -2.23
C MET A 167 4.75 19.51 -2.37
N ALA A 168 3.58 19.08 -1.89
CA ALA A 168 2.34 19.86 -1.93
C ALA A 168 2.47 21.18 -1.16
N SER A 169 3.14 21.16 0.00
CA SER A 169 3.43 22.38 0.78
C SER A 169 4.34 23.34 0.02
N ASN A 170 5.41 22.83 -0.61
CA ASN A 170 6.34 23.66 -1.37
C ASN A 170 5.64 24.32 -2.57
N ILE A 171 4.85 23.55 -3.31
CA ILE A 171 4.08 24.06 -4.46
C ILE A 171 3.07 25.12 -4.01
N ARG A 172 2.32 24.89 -2.92
CA ARG A 172 1.41 25.90 -2.36
C ARG A 172 2.14 27.18 -1.98
N GLY A 173 3.31 27.07 -1.34
CA GLY A 173 4.15 28.21 -1.01
C GLY A 173 4.54 29.03 -2.25
N SER A 174 5.00 28.35 -3.31
CA SER A 174 5.37 29.01 -4.57
C SER A 174 4.18 29.67 -5.27
N VAL A 175 3.01 29.03 -5.27
CA VAL A 175 1.79 29.59 -5.88
C VAL A 175 1.35 30.84 -5.11
N ARG A 176 1.29 30.77 -3.78
CA ARG A 176 0.92 31.90 -2.92
C ARG A 176 1.87 33.08 -3.09
N LEU A 177 3.17 32.82 -3.10
CA LEU A 177 4.18 33.85 -3.35
C LEU A 177 3.97 34.54 -4.70
N LYS A 178 3.68 33.77 -5.76
CA LYS A 178 3.38 34.32 -7.08
C LYS A 178 2.15 35.22 -7.04
N GLU A 179 1.08 34.80 -6.35
CA GLU A 179 -0.15 35.58 -6.22
C GLU A 179 0.07 36.87 -5.44
N ASP A 180 0.74 36.80 -4.29
CA ASP A 180 1.10 37.95 -3.47
C ASP A 180 1.93 38.96 -4.28
N LEU A 181 2.94 38.48 -5.01
CA LEU A 181 3.80 39.33 -5.85
C LEU A 181 3.02 39.99 -7.00
N MET A 182 2.14 39.25 -7.68
CA MET A 182 1.30 39.84 -8.72
C MET A 182 0.33 40.89 -8.16
N SER A 183 -0.22 40.66 -6.96
CA SER A 183 -1.10 41.62 -6.30
C SER A 183 -0.36 42.91 -5.93
N THR A 184 0.81 42.78 -5.28
CA THR A 184 1.66 43.93 -4.92
C THR A 184 2.10 44.69 -6.17
N LEU A 185 2.63 44.01 -7.19
CA LEU A 185 3.01 44.66 -8.44
C LEU A 185 1.85 45.42 -9.09
N THR A 186 0.65 44.82 -9.11
CA THR A 186 -0.52 45.48 -9.69
C THR A 186 -0.88 46.74 -8.91
N HIS A 187 -0.85 46.70 -7.57
CA HIS A 187 -1.16 47.86 -6.75
C HIS A 187 -0.11 48.98 -6.91
N GLU A 188 1.17 48.63 -6.76
CA GLU A 188 2.28 49.58 -6.82
C GLU A 188 2.47 50.18 -8.21
N LEU A 189 2.13 49.47 -9.30
CA LEU A 189 2.20 50.02 -10.66
C LEU A 189 0.96 50.84 -11.04
N ASN A 190 -0.23 50.52 -10.51
CA ASN A 190 -1.45 51.28 -10.81
C ASN A 190 -1.38 52.71 -10.28
N ASN A 191 -0.69 52.93 -9.15
CA ASN A 191 -0.56 54.23 -8.52
C ASN A 191 0.21 55.26 -9.40
N PRO A 192 1.47 55.01 -9.83
CA PRO A 192 2.20 55.89 -10.73
C PRO A 192 1.52 55.98 -12.11
N LEU A 193 0.89 54.91 -12.58
CA LEU A 193 0.14 54.91 -13.84
C LEU A 193 -1.10 55.83 -13.79
N ALA A 194 -1.77 55.92 -12.65
CA ALA A 194 -2.85 56.89 -12.43
C ALA A 194 -2.30 58.33 -12.41
N GLY A 195 -1.13 58.54 -11.80
CA GLY A 195 -0.39 59.80 -11.83
C GLY A 195 -0.07 60.26 -13.26
N LEU A 196 0.55 59.38 -14.05
CA LEU A 196 0.85 59.62 -15.48
C LEU A 196 -0.40 60.00 -16.27
N LYS A 197 -1.50 59.26 -16.09
CA LYS A 197 -2.79 59.57 -16.75
C LYS A 197 -3.34 60.93 -16.34
N SER A 198 -3.23 61.29 -15.07
CA SER A 198 -3.67 62.58 -14.54
C SER A 198 -2.87 63.73 -15.15
N TYR A 199 -1.54 63.64 -15.16
CA TYR A 199 -0.67 64.65 -15.76
C TYR A 199 -0.89 64.78 -17.28
N LEU A 200 -1.08 63.65 -18.00
CA LEU A 200 -1.44 63.68 -19.42
C LEU A 200 -2.78 64.37 -19.67
N ALA A 201 -3.78 64.13 -18.81
CA ALA A 201 -5.08 64.79 -18.91
C ALA A 201 -4.99 66.30 -18.64
N LEU A 202 -4.15 66.71 -17.68
CA LEU A 202 -3.88 68.13 -17.41
C LEU A 202 -3.22 68.83 -18.59
N LEU A 203 -2.20 68.21 -19.19
CA LEU A 203 -1.49 68.75 -20.36
C LEU A 203 -2.36 68.81 -21.62
N ARG A 204 -3.29 67.86 -21.79
CA ARG A 204 -4.21 67.84 -22.93
C ARG A 204 -5.35 68.86 -22.83
N THR A 205 -5.68 69.32 -21.61
CA THR A 205 -6.81 70.24 -21.39
C THR A 205 -6.38 71.70 -21.62
N PRO A 206 -6.90 72.39 -22.65
CA PRO A 206 -6.52 73.78 -22.93
C PRO A 206 -6.80 74.69 -21.74
N GLY A 207 -5.81 75.51 -21.34
CA GLY A 207 -5.97 76.48 -20.25
C GLY A 207 -5.83 75.92 -18.83
N LYS A 208 -5.64 74.61 -18.63
CA LYS A 208 -5.33 74.05 -17.29
C LYS A 208 -3.85 74.08 -16.93
N VAL A 209 -2.98 73.99 -17.93
CA VAL A 209 -1.54 74.21 -17.80
C VAL A 209 -1.19 75.33 -18.77
N SER A 210 -0.90 76.51 -18.25
CA SER A 210 -0.76 77.74 -19.06
C SER A 210 0.63 78.35 -19.00
N THR A 211 1.47 77.89 -18.08
CA THR A 211 2.82 78.41 -17.85
C THR A 211 3.84 77.37 -18.29
N ARG A 212 4.93 77.80 -18.94
CA ARG A 212 6.05 76.93 -19.29
C ARG A 212 6.53 76.11 -18.08
N GLN A 213 6.65 76.74 -16.92
CA GLN A 213 7.03 76.09 -15.67
C GLN A 213 6.08 74.96 -15.24
N ALA A 214 4.76 75.09 -15.46
CA ALA A 214 3.80 74.06 -15.12
C ALA A 214 3.83 72.88 -16.10
N VAL A 215 4.26 73.11 -17.34
CA VAL A 215 4.54 72.05 -18.31
C VAL A 215 5.80 71.27 -17.92
N GLU A 216 6.88 71.98 -17.55
CA GLU A 216 8.13 71.34 -17.07
C GLU A 216 7.85 70.48 -15.83
N GLN A 217 7.12 71.01 -14.83
CA GLN A 217 6.75 70.24 -13.63
C GLN A 217 5.94 68.98 -13.94
N ALA A 218 5.05 69.03 -14.95
CA ALA A 218 4.31 67.85 -15.36
C ALA A 218 5.23 66.80 -16.00
N TYR A 219 6.21 67.21 -16.80
CA TYR A 219 7.22 66.29 -17.34
C TYR A 219 8.11 65.70 -16.24
N ASP A 220 8.58 66.53 -15.30
CA ASP A 220 9.39 66.08 -14.16
C ASP A 220 8.61 65.04 -13.32
N SER A 221 7.35 65.33 -13.00
CA SER A 221 6.50 64.41 -12.24
C SER A 221 6.20 63.11 -13.00
N MET A 222 6.11 63.16 -14.34
CA MET A 222 5.97 61.96 -15.16
C MET A 222 7.26 61.13 -15.16
N ALA A 223 8.44 61.78 -15.21
CA ALA A 223 9.73 61.12 -15.14
C ALA A 223 9.93 60.42 -13.79
N GLU A 224 9.61 61.10 -12.69
CA GLU A 224 9.64 60.51 -11.34
C GLU A 224 8.73 59.28 -11.24
N ALA A 225 7.52 59.33 -11.82
CA ALA A 225 6.60 58.19 -11.84
C ALA A 225 7.16 57.00 -12.65
N PHE A 226 7.94 57.25 -13.71
CA PHE A 226 8.63 56.19 -14.45
C PHE A 226 9.76 55.57 -13.62
N ASP A 227 10.58 56.39 -12.96
CA ASP A 227 11.66 55.91 -12.09
C ASP A 227 11.12 55.04 -10.95
N GLU A 228 9.99 55.43 -10.36
CA GLU A 228 9.30 54.64 -9.33
C GLU A 228 8.80 53.28 -9.85
N MET A 229 8.26 53.24 -11.07
CA MET A 229 7.86 51.99 -11.72
C MET A 229 9.07 51.06 -11.98
N GLU A 230 10.20 51.61 -12.43
CA GLU A 230 11.43 50.85 -12.67
C GLU A 230 12.01 50.25 -11.38
N LEU A 231 12.03 51.04 -10.31
CA LEU A 231 12.48 50.59 -8.99
C LEU A 231 11.58 49.46 -8.47
N THR A 232 10.27 49.64 -8.56
CA THR A 232 9.28 48.65 -8.12
C THR A 232 9.43 47.33 -8.88
N LEU A 233 9.60 47.40 -10.20
CA LEU A 233 9.81 46.22 -11.04
C LEU A 233 11.11 45.49 -10.67
N SER A 234 12.19 46.25 -10.44
CA SER A 234 13.48 45.70 -10.03
C SER A 234 13.39 44.97 -8.68
N ASN A 235 12.77 45.62 -7.69
CA ASN A 235 12.57 45.04 -6.35
C ASN A 235 11.74 43.75 -6.40
N ALA A 236 10.67 43.72 -7.21
CA ALA A 236 9.85 42.52 -7.39
C ALA A 236 10.61 41.38 -8.10
N LEU A 237 11.41 41.69 -9.12
CA LEU A 237 12.27 40.72 -9.80
C LEU A 237 13.33 40.14 -8.86
N GLU A 238 13.90 40.97 -7.98
CA GLU A 238 14.87 40.54 -6.98
C GLU A 238 14.22 39.63 -5.94
N LEU A 239 13.04 39.98 -5.43
CA LEU A 239 12.23 39.11 -4.55
C LEU A 239 11.96 37.74 -5.20
N PHE A 240 11.58 37.70 -6.47
CA PHE A 240 11.32 36.46 -7.19
C PHE A 240 12.59 35.59 -7.34
N ARG A 241 13.74 36.21 -7.63
CA ARG A 241 15.04 35.53 -7.74
C ARG A 241 15.49 34.94 -6.42
N THR A 242 15.38 35.69 -5.33
CA THR A 242 15.81 35.24 -3.99
C THR A 242 14.93 34.09 -3.49
N SER A 243 13.64 34.13 -3.78
CA SER A 243 12.70 33.08 -3.38
C SER A 243 12.89 31.76 -4.13
N ALA A 244 13.58 31.79 -5.28
CA ALA A 244 13.89 30.61 -6.08
C ALA A 244 15.23 29.94 -5.72
N GLN A 245 16.00 30.51 -4.79
CA GLN A 245 17.30 29.97 -4.37
C GLN A 245 17.17 29.00 -3.16
N PRO A 246 18.05 28.00 -3.06
CA PRO A 246 17.90 26.91 -2.10
C PRO A 246 18.23 27.34 -0.67
N VAL A 247 17.76 26.50 0.27
CA VAL A 247 18.02 26.50 1.71
C VAL A 247 19.41 27.05 2.04
N LEU A 248 19.44 28.19 2.73
CA LEU A 248 20.65 28.78 3.28
C LEU A 248 21.33 27.76 4.19
N GLU A 249 22.56 27.35 3.87
CA GLU A 249 23.39 26.60 4.80
C GLU A 249 23.96 27.58 5.83
N PRO A 250 23.61 27.45 7.13
CA PRO A 250 24.11 28.37 8.14
C PRO A 250 25.60 28.11 8.37
N GLU A 251 26.44 29.04 7.91
CA GLU A 251 27.87 29.07 8.22
C GLU A 251 28.11 29.85 9.53
N LYS A 252 29.04 29.36 10.37
CA LYS A 252 29.42 30.06 11.60
C LYS A 252 30.20 31.33 11.24
N LEU A 253 29.52 32.46 11.31
CA LEU A 253 30.10 33.77 11.04
C LEU A 253 30.62 34.42 12.33
N ASP A 254 31.89 34.82 12.35
CA ASP A 254 32.47 35.63 13.43
C ASP A 254 31.98 37.08 13.28
N ILE A 255 31.09 37.48 14.20
CA ILE A 255 30.50 38.82 14.23
C ILE A 255 31.58 39.89 14.45
N GLY A 256 32.64 39.59 15.20
CA GLY A 256 33.75 40.53 15.44
C GLY A 256 34.52 40.83 14.16
N ALA A 257 34.80 39.79 13.37
CA ALA A 257 35.42 39.93 12.05
C ALA A 257 34.52 40.71 11.09
N LEU A 258 33.21 40.41 11.06
CA LEU A 258 32.26 41.12 10.19
C LEU A 258 32.16 42.61 10.54
N VAL A 259 32.08 42.95 11.83
CA VAL A 259 32.02 44.34 12.31
C VAL A 259 33.30 45.09 11.93
N SER A 260 34.47 44.45 12.03
CA SER A 260 35.74 45.08 11.64
C SER A 260 35.79 45.37 10.13
N VAL A 261 35.26 44.49 9.28
CA VAL A 261 35.17 44.69 7.83
C VAL A 261 34.18 45.81 7.50
N LEU A 262 33.01 45.84 8.14
CA LEU A 262 32.02 46.90 7.94
C LEU A 262 32.53 48.27 8.39
N MET A 263 33.21 48.34 9.54
CA MET A 263 33.84 49.57 10.03
C MET A 263 34.97 50.05 9.12
N ALA A 264 35.77 49.11 8.59
CA ALA A 264 36.78 49.45 7.59
C ALA A 264 36.13 50.01 6.32
N LEU A 265 35.08 49.36 5.79
CA LEU A 265 34.37 49.80 4.58
C LEU A 265 33.70 51.18 4.77
N HIS A 266 33.11 51.41 5.94
CA HIS A 266 32.53 52.71 6.32
C HIS A 266 33.60 53.80 6.42
N ASN A 267 34.76 53.49 7.02
CA ASN A 267 35.88 54.43 7.07
C ASN A 267 36.45 54.75 5.69
N THR A 268 36.44 53.80 4.74
CA THR A 268 36.87 54.06 3.35
C THR A 268 35.91 55.00 2.61
N ILE A 269 34.60 54.88 2.88
CA ILE A 269 33.58 55.78 2.31
C ILE A 269 33.65 57.16 2.99
N ALA A 270 33.88 57.21 4.31
CA ALA A 270 34.11 58.45 5.05
C ALA A 270 35.42 59.16 4.66
N ALA A 271 36.41 58.44 4.12
CA ALA A 271 37.69 58.98 3.66
C ALA A 271 37.63 59.62 2.25
N GLN A 272 36.46 59.63 1.58
CA GLN A 272 36.23 60.43 0.36
C GLN A 272 35.35 61.65 0.68
N PRO A 273 35.95 62.85 0.92
CA PRO A 273 35.19 64.03 1.36
C PRO A 273 34.21 64.55 0.31
N THR A 274 34.43 64.21 -0.97
CA THR A 274 33.65 64.72 -2.10
C THR A 274 32.25 64.11 -2.19
N ILE A 275 32.05 62.89 -1.68
CA ILE A 275 30.73 62.22 -1.72
C ILE A 275 29.91 62.60 -0.48
N LEU A 276 30.54 62.75 0.69
CA LEU A 276 29.85 63.14 1.92
C LEU A 276 29.34 64.60 1.88
N ALA A 277 30.08 65.51 1.24
CA ALA A 277 29.67 66.92 1.09
C ALA A 277 28.43 67.08 0.18
N GLY A 278 28.29 66.23 -0.85
CA GLY A 278 27.10 66.22 -1.72
C GLY A 278 25.84 65.69 -1.04
N VAL A 279 25.99 64.70 -0.15
CA VAL A 279 24.86 64.09 0.58
C VAL A 279 24.46 64.90 1.81
N LEU A 280 25.40 65.46 2.58
CA LEU A 280 25.09 66.33 3.73
C LEU A 280 24.56 67.71 3.33
N GLY A 281 24.96 68.22 2.16
CA GLY A 281 24.39 69.45 1.58
C GLY A 281 22.89 69.33 1.25
N ALA A 282 22.42 68.12 0.93
CA ALA A 282 21.00 67.84 0.66
C ALA A 282 20.15 67.69 1.94
N ILE A 283 20.77 67.51 3.11
CA ILE A 283 20.09 67.26 4.40
C ILE A 283 20.11 68.50 5.32
N GLY A 284 20.81 69.57 4.95
CA GLY A 284 20.69 70.88 5.62
C GLY A 284 21.18 70.88 7.08
N SER A 285 22.22 70.12 7.41
CA SER A 285 22.81 70.11 8.76
C SER A 285 24.13 70.90 8.80
N ASP A 286 24.21 71.81 9.78
CA ASP A 286 25.33 72.71 10.04
C ASP A 286 26.61 71.92 10.40
N PRO A 287 27.75 72.16 9.74
CA PRO A 287 29.00 71.43 9.98
C PRO A 287 29.63 71.67 11.36
N SER A 288 29.09 72.58 12.17
CA SER A 288 29.67 72.99 13.47
C SER A 288 29.11 72.28 14.70
N ASP A 289 28.09 71.42 14.58
CA ASP A 289 27.54 70.68 15.72
C ASP A 289 28.36 69.41 16.03
N ASN A 290 29.40 69.57 16.87
CA ASN A 290 30.31 68.51 17.32
C ASN A 290 29.67 67.58 18.38
N ARG A 291 28.40 67.19 18.20
CA ARG A 291 27.72 66.25 19.10
C ARG A 291 27.80 64.85 18.52
N SER A 292 28.30 63.91 19.31
CA SER A 292 28.57 62.55 18.86
C SER A 292 27.29 61.87 18.30
N PRO A 293 27.36 61.15 17.17
CA PRO A 293 26.23 60.41 16.59
C PRO A 293 25.58 59.41 17.57
N LEU A 294 26.32 59.01 18.60
CA LEU A 294 25.88 58.09 19.65
C LEU A 294 24.82 58.70 20.60
N GLU A 295 24.78 60.02 20.77
CA GLU A 295 23.75 60.67 21.62
C GLU A 295 22.39 60.79 20.92
N ALA A 296 22.37 60.90 19.59
CA ALA A 296 21.13 60.93 18.79
C ALA A 296 20.41 59.57 18.84
N VAL A 297 21.16 58.46 18.76
CA VAL A 297 20.63 57.10 18.87
C VAL A 297 20.09 56.80 20.27
N ARG A 298 20.71 57.36 21.32
CA ARG A 298 20.26 57.16 22.70
C ARG A 298 18.93 57.85 23.02
N ARG A 299 18.60 58.95 22.34
CA ARG A 299 17.31 59.66 22.52
C ARG A 299 16.15 58.97 21.81
N LEU A 300 16.38 58.39 20.63
CA LEU A 300 15.37 57.61 19.91
C LEU A 300 14.91 56.37 20.70
N ASN A 301 15.80 55.79 21.51
CA ASN A 301 15.49 54.62 22.34
C ASN A 301 14.88 54.96 23.72
N SER A 302 14.81 56.24 24.10
CA SER A 302 14.23 56.69 25.38
C SER A 302 12.83 57.31 25.24
N SER A 303 12.27 57.30 24.03
CA SER A 303 10.92 57.82 23.74
C SER A 303 9.97 56.76 23.18
N THR A 304 10.16 55.50 23.58
CA THR A 304 9.13 54.45 23.45
C THR A 304 8.88 53.81 24.80
#